data_AF-A0A8C3MXX4-F1
#
_entry.id   AF-A0A8C3MXX4-F1
#
_cell.length_a   1.000
_cell.length_b   1.000
_cell.length_c   1.000
_cell.angle_alpha   90.00
_cell.angle_beta   90.00
_cell.angle_gamma   90.00
#
_symmetry.space_group_name_H-M   'P 1'
#
loop_
_entity.id
_entity.type
_entity.pdbx_description
1 polymer ?
#
loop_
_entity_poly.entity_id
_entity_poly.type
_entity_poly.pdbx_seq_one_letter_code
_entity_poly.pdbx_strand_id
1 'polypeptide(L)'
;VRNTLNPVWAAFAIPVRALWNCYPLHDFIGEFTTSYRELARGQSRFNVYEVVNPRKKMKKKKYLNSGTVTLLSFAVEAEHTFLDYIRGGTQLNFTVAIDFTASNGNPSQPTSLHYLSPFQLNAYSLALRRPRCWTDPSTLSSSSSPMVSSLTWPRPRRPLSM
;
A
#
# COMPACT_ATOMS: atom_id res chain seq x y z
N VAL A 1 14.30 -14.35 9.62
CA VAL A 1 14.10 -15.63 10.32
C VAL A 1 14.43 -16.80 9.39
N ARG A 2 15.53 -17.53 9.60
CA ARG A 2 15.89 -18.71 8.79
C ARG A 2 15.99 -19.93 9.70
N ASN A 3 15.45 -21.05 9.22
CA ASN A 3 15.54 -22.39 9.81
C ASN A 3 15.13 -22.53 11.29
N THR A 4 13.96 -22.01 11.67
CA THR A 4 13.37 -22.23 13.01
C THR A 4 11.93 -22.73 12.89
N LEU A 5 11.55 -23.63 13.80
CA LEU A 5 10.18 -24.12 13.97
C LEU A 5 9.32 -23.17 14.80
N ASN A 6 9.94 -22.22 15.51
CA ASN A 6 9.28 -21.21 16.33
C ASN A 6 9.73 -19.81 15.88
N PRO A 7 9.32 -19.35 14.69
CA PRO A 7 9.68 -18.03 14.21
C PRO A 7 9.00 -16.94 15.05
N VAL A 8 9.78 -15.94 15.48
CA VAL A 8 9.25 -14.67 15.96
C VAL A 8 9.44 -13.66 14.83
N TRP A 9 8.33 -13.11 14.33
CA TRP A 9 8.35 -12.10 13.27
C TRP A 9 8.55 -10.71 13.85
N ALA A 10 9.22 -9.85 13.09
CA ALA A 10 9.25 -8.43 13.39
C ALA A 10 7.84 -7.84 13.30
N ALA A 11 7.56 -6.81 14.10
CA ALA A 11 6.35 -6.03 13.96
C ALA A 11 6.27 -5.44 12.54
N PHE A 12 5.07 -5.44 11.98
CA PHE A 12 4.79 -4.87 10.67
C PHE A 12 3.44 -4.13 10.78
N ALA A 13 3.26 -3.13 9.91
CA ALA A 13 2.00 -2.40 9.79
C ALA A 13 1.34 -2.79 8.46
N ILE A 14 0.03 -3.03 8.50
CA ILE A 14 -0.76 -3.27 7.30
C ILE A 14 -1.94 -2.30 7.33
N PRO A 15 -2.09 -1.43 6.31
CA PRO A 15 -3.29 -0.63 6.17
C PRO A 15 -4.51 -1.54 6.11
N VAL A 16 -5.60 -1.20 6.82
CA VAL A 16 -6.83 -2.02 6.83
C VAL A 16 -7.35 -2.28 5.41
N ARG A 17 -7.17 -1.32 4.50
CA ARG A 17 -7.50 -1.44 3.07
C ARG A 17 -6.68 -2.47 2.29
N ALA A 18 -5.51 -2.86 2.81
CA ALA A 18 -4.57 -3.79 2.16
C ALA A 18 -4.70 -5.23 2.69
N LEU A 19 -5.67 -5.50 3.56
CA LEU A 19 -6.01 -6.85 4.00
C LEU A 19 -6.72 -7.60 2.85
N TRP A 20 -5.99 -7.96 1.80
CA TRP A 20 -6.48 -8.77 0.68
C TRP A 20 -5.54 -9.95 0.39
N ASN A 21 -6.14 -11.06 -0.05
CA ASN A 21 -5.52 -12.36 -0.31
C ASN A 21 -4.29 -12.30 -1.24
N CYS A 22 -3.10 -12.38 -0.65
CA CYS A 22 -1.90 -12.79 -1.38
C CYS A 22 -1.84 -14.32 -1.42
N TYR A 23 -2.03 -14.91 -2.61
CA TYR A 23 -1.77 -16.33 -2.80
C TYR A 23 -0.26 -16.61 -2.72
N PRO A 24 0.21 -17.53 -1.86
CA PRO A 24 1.64 -17.75 -1.68
C PRO A 24 2.24 -18.52 -2.87
N LEU A 25 3.33 -17.98 -3.44
CA LEU A 25 4.19 -18.64 -4.44
C LEU A 25 5.03 -19.79 -3.84
N HIS A 26 4.81 -20.14 -2.57
CA HIS A 26 5.62 -21.07 -1.79
C HIS A 26 4.76 -22.13 -1.10
N ASP A 27 5.41 -23.19 -0.60
CA ASP A 27 4.76 -24.28 0.11
C ASP A 27 3.89 -23.79 1.27
N PHE A 28 2.59 -23.96 1.08
CA PHE A 28 1.56 -23.55 2.02
C PHE A 28 1.59 -24.40 3.29
N ILE A 29 1.88 -23.76 4.44
CA ILE A 29 1.95 -24.42 5.75
C ILE A 29 0.54 -24.66 6.29
N GLY A 30 -0.30 -23.62 6.26
CA GLY A 30 -1.69 -23.63 6.69
C GLY A 30 -2.22 -22.20 6.82
N GLU A 31 -3.49 -22.10 7.18
CA GLU A 31 -4.23 -20.86 7.38
C GLU A 31 -4.94 -20.88 8.74
N PHE A 32 -5.28 -19.69 9.23
CA PHE A 32 -6.19 -19.48 10.35
C PHE A 32 -7.04 -18.25 10.04
N THR A 33 -8.23 -18.20 10.63
CA THR A 33 -9.14 -17.05 10.49
C THR A 33 -9.31 -16.42 11.86
N THR A 34 -9.23 -15.10 11.92
CA THR A 34 -9.50 -14.31 13.11
C THR A 34 -10.22 -13.03 12.72
N SER A 35 -10.96 -12.44 13.65
CA SER A 35 -11.56 -11.13 13.47
C SER A 35 -10.65 -10.02 14.03
N TYR A 36 -10.81 -8.81 13.50
CA TYR A 36 -10.20 -7.61 14.08
C TYR A 36 -10.57 -7.44 15.56
N ARG A 37 -11.82 -7.76 15.94
CA ARG A 37 -12.29 -7.68 17.33
C ARG A 37 -11.53 -8.60 18.27
N GLU A 38 -11.13 -9.78 17.81
CA GLU A 38 -10.33 -10.72 18.61
C GLU A 38 -8.88 -10.25 18.75
N LEU A 39 -8.28 -9.75 17.67
CA LEU A 39 -6.94 -9.15 17.72
C LEU A 39 -6.90 -7.93 18.65
N ALA A 40 -7.94 -7.09 18.60
CA ALA A 40 -8.09 -5.90 19.45
C ALA A 40 -8.23 -6.21 20.95
N ARG A 41 -8.47 -7.46 21.35
CA ARG A 41 -8.43 -7.86 22.77
C ARG A 41 -7.00 -7.90 23.34
N GLY A 42 -5.98 -7.72 22.51
CA GLY A 42 -4.58 -7.61 22.93
C GLY A 42 -3.92 -8.95 23.27
N GLN A 43 -2.74 -8.92 23.88
CA GLN A 43 -2.02 -10.15 24.21
C GLN A 43 -2.76 -10.92 25.32
N SER A 44 -3.23 -12.13 25.00
CA SER A 44 -3.94 -12.98 25.95
C SER A 44 -3.77 -14.45 25.59
N ARG A 45 -4.00 -15.35 26.56
CA ARG A 45 -4.03 -16.81 26.35
C ARG A 45 -5.05 -17.24 25.30
N PHE A 46 -6.02 -16.37 25.01
CA PHE A 46 -7.06 -16.58 24.00
C PHE A 46 -6.62 -16.21 22.57
N ASN A 47 -5.50 -15.50 22.39
CA ASN A 47 -5.01 -15.09 21.06
C ASN A 47 -3.91 -16.03 20.55
N VAL A 48 -4.20 -17.33 20.68
CA VAL A 48 -3.43 -18.44 20.12
C VAL A 48 -4.30 -19.13 19.07
N TYR A 49 -3.85 -19.10 17.82
CA TYR A 49 -4.59 -19.60 16.67
C TYR A 49 -3.95 -20.86 16.12
N GLU A 50 -4.74 -21.92 15.98
CA GLU A 50 -4.27 -23.14 15.33
C GLU A 50 -4.16 -22.96 13.82
N VAL A 51 -3.01 -23.33 13.27
CA VAL A 51 -2.76 -23.24 11.83
C VAL A 51 -3.17 -24.55 11.17
N VAL A 52 -4.18 -24.50 10.32
CA VAL A 52 -4.75 -25.68 9.67
C VAL A 52 -4.42 -25.67 8.18
N ASN A 53 -3.96 -26.80 7.66
CA ASN A 53 -3.77 -26.97 6.23
C ASN A 53 -4.95 -27.77 5.66
N PRO A 54 -5.84 -27.17 4.85
CA PRO A 54 -7.01 -27.85 4.32
C PRO A 54 -6.64 -29.12 3.53
N ARG A 55 -5.55 -29.05 2.76
CA ARG A 55 -5.07 -30.18 1.93
C ARG A 55 -4.58 -31.36 2.78
N LYS A 56 -3.94 -31.10 3.94
CA LYS A 56 -3.52 -32.17 4.86
C LYS A 56 -4.70 -32.71 5.67
N LYS A 57 -5.63 -31.85 6.09
CA LYS A 57 -6.83 -32.23 6.83
C LYS A 57 -7.73 -33.18 6.01
N MET A 58 -7.86 -32.94 4.71
CA MET A 58 -8.60 -33.85 3.81
C MET A 58 -7.90 -35.21 3.61
N LYS A 59 -6.56 -35.26 3.63
CA LYS A 59 -5.78 -36.48 3.36
C LYS A 59 -5.52 -37.35 4.58
N LYS A 60 -5.45 -36.79 5.78
CA LYS A 60 -5.04 -37.50 7.01
C LYS A 60 -6.11 -37.37 8.09
N LYS A 61 -6.76 -38.48 8.45
CA LYS A 61 -7.78 -38.52 9.51
C LYS A 61 -7.27 -38.13 10.90
N LYS A 62 -6.00 -38.36 11.22
CA LYS A 62 -5.37 -38.03 12.52
C LYS A 62 -4.66 -36.66 12.53
N TYR A 63 -4.87 -35.82 11.51
CA TYR A 63 -4.25 -34.50 11.45
C TYR A 63 -4.98 -33.52 12.38
N LEU A 64 -4.23 -32.91 13.30
CA LEU A 64 -4.75 -31.88 14.21
C LEU A 64 -4.50 -30.48 13.62
N ASN A 65 -3.23 -30.06 13.58
CA ASN A 65 -2.80 -28.75 13.10
C ASN A 65 -1.35 -28.82 12.55
N SER A 66 -0.87 -27.71 11.98
CA SER A 66 0.51 -27.53 11.48
C SER A 66 1.30 -26.58 12.39
N GLY A 67 0.89 -26.45 13.66
CA GLY A 67 1.42 -25.51 14.63
C GLY A 67 0.40 -24.44 15.07
N THR A 68 0.86 -23.50 15.89
CA THR A 68 0.05 -22.42 16.47
C THR A 68 0.70 -21.07 16.24
N VAL A 69 -0.11 -20.04 16.00
CA VAL A 69 0.32 -18.64 15.91
C VAL A 69 -0.16 -17.92 17.17
N THR A 70 0.78 -17.31 17.89
CA THR A 70 0.45 -16.50 19.08
C THR A 70 0.63 -15.03 18.75
N LEU A 71 -0.40 -14.23 19.02
CA LEU A 71 -0.32 -12.78 18.89
C LEU A 71 0.51 -12.22 20.04
N LEU A 72 1.66 -11.61 19.72
CA LEU A 72 2.53 -10.99 20.72
C LEU A 72 2.12 -9.54 21.01
N SER A 73 1.83 -8.77 19.96
CA SER A 73 1.44 -7.37 20.08
C SER A 73 0.47 -7.01 18.96
N PHE A 74 -0.48 -6.14 19.28
CA PHE A 74 -1.42 -5.57 18.34
C PHE A 74 -1.72 -4.13 18.75
N ALA A 75 -1.46 -3.20 17.84
CA ALA A 75 -1.76 -1.79 18.02
C ALA A 75 -2.54 -1.31 16.79
N VAL A 76 -3.47 -0.39 17.04
CA VAL A 76 -4.27 0.24 16.00
C VAL A 76 -3.93 1.71 16.06
N GLU A 77 -3.28 2.17 15.02
CA GLU A 77 -2.88 3.56 14.88
C GLU A 77 -3.74 4.22 13.82
N ALA A 78 -4.27 5.39 14.15
CA ALA A 78 -4.97 6.22 13.17
C ALA A 78 -3.91 6.89 12.30
N GLU A 79 -3.83 6.51 11.03
CA GLU A 79 -3.04 7.24 10.04
C GLU A 79 -3.90 8.37 9.45
N HIS A 80 -3.43 9.60 9.56
CA HIS A 80 -4.07 10.74 8.92
C HIS A 80 -3.81 10.71 7.42
N THR A 81 -4.89 10.80 6.63
CA THR A 81 -4.79 10.90 5.17
C THR A 81 -4.41 12.33 4.78
N PHE A 82 -3.87 12.50 3.57
CA PHE A 82 -3.62 13.83 3.02
C PHE A 82 -4.86 14.74 3.07
N LEU A 83 -6.04 14.20 2.80
CA LEU A 83 -7.30 14.95 2.87
C LEU A 83 -7.66 15.40 4.29
N ASP A 84 -7.27 14.64 5.32
CA ASP A 84 -7.51 15.02 6.71
C ASP A 84 -6.69 16.26 7.08
N TYR A 85 -5.46 16.38 6.57
CA TYR A 85 -4.65 17.59 6.72
C TYR A 85 -5.31 18.80 6.04
N ILE A 86 -5.81 18.64 4.80
CA ILE A 86 -6.50 19.72 4.09
C ILE A 86 -7.78 20.14 4.82
N ARG A 87 -8.61 19.18 5.25
CA ARG A 87 -9.82 19.44 6.04
C ARG A 87 -9.52 20.07 7.40
N GLY A 88 -8.38 19.72 8.00
CA GLY A 88 -7.88 20.30 9.25
C GLY A 88 -7.33 21.73 9.11
N GLY A 89 -7.44 22.36 7.93
CA GLY A 89 -7.01 23.73 7.69
C GLY A 89 -5.56 23.88 7.22
N THR A 90 -4.89 22.77 6.85
CA THR A 90 -3.55 22.83 6.27
C THR A 90 -3.62 23.50 4.89
N GLN A 91 -2.92 24.63 4.76
CA GLN A 91 -2.83 25.37 3.50
C GLN A 91 -1.64 24.87 2.68
N LEU A 92 -1.86 24.66 1.38
CA LEU A 92 -0.80 24.32 0.44
C LEU A 92 -0.36 25.59 -0.29
N ASN A 93 0.88 26.01 -0.07
CA ASN A 93 1.47 27.14 -0.78
C ASN A 93 2.12 26.66 -2.06
N PHE A 94 1.60 27.10 -3.20
CA PHE A 94 2.20 26.84 -4.49
C PHE A 94 3.12 28.00 -4.87
N THR A 95 4.42 27.72 -4.98
CA THR A 95 5.44 28.70 -5.40
C THR A 95 6.04 28.26 -6.73
N VAL A 96 6.16 29.19 -7.67
CA VAL A 96 6.78 28.96 -8.97
C VAL A 96 7.96 29.91 -9.11
N ALA A 97 9.09 29.36 -9.55
CA ALA A 97 10.23 30.14 -10.02
C ALA A 97 10.41 29.89 -11.52
N ILE A 98 10.58 30.96 -12.30
CA ILE A 98 10.82 30.89 -13.73
C ILE A 98 12.30 31.15 -13.98
N ASP A 99 12.94 30.27 -14.74
CA ASP A 99 14.34 30.41 -15.12
C ASP A 99 14.49 31.43 -16.26
N PHE A 100 15.08 32.59 -15.96
CA PHE A 100 15.41 33.64 -16.93
C PHE A 100 16.91 33.67 -17.29
N THR A 101 17.62 32.55 -17.18
CA THR A 101 19.02 32.45 -17.63
C THR A 101 19.16 32.63 -19.15
N ALA A 102 20.30 33.19 -19.58
CA ALA A 102 20.57 33.53 -20.98
C ALA A 102 20.60 32.31 -21.93
N SER A 103 20.80 31.10 -21.41
CA SER A 103 20.74 29.84 -22.19
C SER A 103 19.36 29.54 -22.77
N ASN A 104 18.29 30.13 -22.23
CA ASN A 104 16.93 29.99 -22.77
C ASN A 104 16.72 30.77 -24.09
N GLY A 105 17.73 31.51 -24.56
CA GLY A 105 17.67 32.29 -25.78
C GLY A 105 16.86 33.59 -25.65
N ASN A 106 16.93 34.43 -26.69
CA ASN A 106 16.21 35.70 -26.70
C ASN A 106 14.69 35.47 -26.89
N PRO A 107 13.82 35.99 -26.00
CA PRO A 107 12.36 35.81 -26.09
C PRO A 107 11.71 36.30 -27.39
N SER A 108 12.39 37.13 -28.18
CA SER A 108 11.93 37.56 -29.51
C SER A 108 12.18 36.51 -30.61
N GLN A 109 12.99 35.49 -30.34
CA GLN A 109 13.30 34.43 -31.31
C GLN A 109 12.40 33.21 -31.11
N PRO A 110 11.87 32.61 -32.20
CA PRO A 110 10.99 31.45 -32.12
C PRO A 110 11.66 30.19 -31.54
N THR A 111 12.99 30.17 -31.44
CA THR A 111 13.78 29.10 -30.84
C THR A 111 13.91 29.22 -29.31
N SER A 112 13.52 30.36 -28.72
CA SER A 112 13.61 30.57 -27.27
C SER A 112 12.52 29.80 -26.53
N LEU A 113 12.88 29.24 -25.36
CA LEU A 113 11.90 28.63 -24.44
C LEU A 113 10.93 29.66 -23.83
N HIS A 114 11.27 30.94 -23.91
CA HIS A 114 10.43 32.07 -23.50
C HIS A 114 9.66 32.71 -24.66
N TYR A 115 9.78 32.19 -25.88
CA TYR A 115 9.12 32.78 -27.04
C TYR A 115 7.60 32.84 -26.85
N LEU A 116 7.01 34.02 -27.06
CA LEU A 116 5.57 34.23 -26.98
C LEU A 116 4.97 34.13 -28.38
N SER A 117 4.58 32.92 -28.78
CA SER A 117 3.88 32.70 -30.05
C SER A 117 2.42 33.12 -29.93
N PRO A 118 1.84 33.81 -30.94
CA PRO A 118 0.41 34.17 -30.95
C PRO A 118 -0.52 32.95 -31.13
N PHE A 119 0.03 31.79 -31.51
CA PHE A 119 -0.76 30.58 -31.82
C PHE A 119 -0.53 29.43 -30.83
N GLN A 120 0.60 29.41 -30.11
CA GLN A 120 0.97 28.29 -29.23
C GLN A 120 1.62 28.79 -27.93
N LEU A 121 1.32 28.13 -26.82
CA LEU A 121 1.99 28.40 -25.55
C LEU A 121 3.40 27.81 -25.53
N ASN A 122 4.34 28.55 -24.94
CA ASN A 122 5.68 28.04 -24.69
C ASN A 122 5.71 27.03 -23.53
N ALA A 123 6.86 26.38 -23.33
CA ALA A 123 7.04 25.32 -22.36
C ALA A 123 6.70 25.75 -20.92
N TYR A 124 7.13 26.95 -20.51
CA TYR A 124 6.82 27.50 -19.17
C TYR A 124 5.32 27.80 -19.01
N SER A 125 4.71 28.40 -20.03
CA SER A 125 3.29 28.73 -20.03
C SER A 125 2.41 27.48 -20.03
N LEU A 126 2.84 26.42 -20.72
CA LEU A 126 2.17 25.12 -20.70
C LEU A 126 2.28 24.45 -19.33
N ALA A 127 3.45 24.52 -18.69
CA ALA A 127 3.64 23.97 -17.34
C ALA A 127 2.77 24.68 -16.29
N LEU A 128 2.58 26.00 -16.44
CA LEU A 128 1.70 26.79 -15.57
C LEU A 128 0.22 26.57 -15.89
N ARG A 129 -0.11 26.31 -17.16
CA ARG A 129 -1.45 25.96 -17.61
C ARG A 129 -1.75 24.51 -17.23
N ARG A 130 -2.18 24.32 -15.99
CA ARG A 130 -2.76 23.05 -15.48
C ARG A 130 -3.49 22.29 -16.60
N PRO A 131 -3.10 21.04 -16.94
CA PRO A 131 -3.86 20.26 -17.90
C PRO A 131 -5.26 20.00 -17.33
N ARG A 132 -6.29 20.25 -18.16
CA ARG A 132 -7.72 20.09 -17.85
C ARG A 132 -8.12 18.69 -17.33
N CYS A 133 -7.25 17.68 -17.44
CA CYS A 133 -7.56 16.30 -17.05
C CYS A 133 -7.79 16.09 -15.55
N TRP A 134 -7.45 17.07 -14.69
CA TRP A 134 -7.75 17.00 -13.26
C TRP A 134 -9.11 17.60 -12.88
N THR A 135 -9.77 18.31 -13.80
CA THR A 135 -11.00 19.08 -13.50
C THR A 135 -12.27 18.49 -14.12
N ASP A 136 -12.22 17.27 -14.66
CA ASP A 136 -13.39 16.65 -15.28
C ASP A 136 -13.90 15.46 -14.42
N PRO A 137 -15.02 15.63 -13.68
CA PRO A 137 -15.59 14.57 -12.84
C PRO A 137 -16.17 13.38 -13.64
N SER A 138 -16.25 13.49 -14.97
CA SER A 138 -16.97 12.54 -15.83
C SER A 138 -16.30 11.17 -16.04
N THR A 139 -15.11 10.93 -15.47
CA THR A 139 -14.38 9.65 -15.65
C THR A 139 -14.36 8.72 -14.43
N LEU A 140 -14.99 9.09 -13.31
CA LEU A 140 -15.13 8.22 -12.14
C LEU A 140 -16.39 7.34 -12.24
N SER A 141 -16.30 6.27 -13.03
CA SER A 141 -17.20 5.12 -12.87
C SER A 141 -16.39 3.88 -12.49
N SER A 142 -16.70 3.29 -11.34
CA SER A 142 -16.58 1.83 -11.16
C SER A 142 -17.31 1.37 -9.89
N SER A 143 -18.32 0.56 -10.17
CA SER A 143 -18.94 -0.52 -9.39
C SER A 143 -18.34 -0.86 -8.01
N SER A 144 -19.21 -0.81 -7.00
CA SER A 144 -19.01 -1.39 -5.67
C SER A 144 -19.56 -2.82 -5.63
N SER A 145 -18.70 -3.83 -5.45
CA SER A 145 -19.08 -5.18 -5.00
C SER A 145 -18.42 -5.45 -3.64
N PRO A 146 -19.07 -6.20 -2.73
CA PRO A 146 -18.56 -6.41 -1.37
C PRO A 146 -17.43 -7.46 -1.33
N MET A 147 -16.36 -7.17 -0.60
CA MET A 147 -15.22 -8.08 -0.36
C MET A 147 -15.32 -8.80 0.98
N VAL A 148 -15.10 -10.12 0.96
CA VAL A 148 -14.74 -10.98 2.10
C VAL A 148 -13.21 -11.13 2.10
N SER A 149 -12.55 -11.05 3.26
CA SER A 149 -11.08 -11.08 3.37
C SER A 149 -10.57 -12.20 4.29
N SER A 150 -9.49 -12.86 3.86
CA SER A 150 -8.63 -13.75 4.64
C SER A 150 -7.16 -13.29 4.53
N LEU A 151 -6.38 -13.44 5.60
CA LEU A 151 -4.99 -12.97 5.70
C LEU A 151 -4.01 -14.15 5.79
N THR A 152 -2.91 -14.10 5.04
CA THR A 152 -1.81 -15.09 5.12
C THR A 152 -0.43 -14.42 5.08
N TRP A 153 0.54 -15.01 5.80
CA TRP A 153 1.87 -14.45 6.09
C TRP A 153 2.98 -14.96 5.15
N PRO A 154 3.86 -14.12 4.60
CA PRO A 154 5.00 -14.58 3.80
C PRO A 154 6.23 -14.96 4.65
N ARG A 155 6.96 -16.00 4.21
CA ARG A 155 8.30 -16.35 4.75
C ARG A 155 9.39 -15.45 4.13
N PRO A 156 10.46 -15.11 4.88
CA PRO A 156 11.56 -14.28 4.37
C PRO A 156 12.44 -15.02 3.34
N ARG A 157 12.88 -14.30 2.31
CA ARG A 157 13.68 -14.80 1.16
C ARG A 157 14.99 -15.47 1.60
N ARG A 158 15.33 -16.60 0.98
CA ARG A 158 16.68 -17.22 1.07
C ARG A 158 17.66 -16.42 0.21
N PRO A 159 18.95 -16.35 0.56
CA PRO A 159 19.98 -15.96 -0.39
C PRO A 159 20.36 -17.19 -1.21
N LEU A 160 20.66 -16.98 -2.49
CA LEU A 160 21.42 -17.94 -3.27
C LEU A 160 22.86 -17.92 -2.75
N SER A 161 23.39 -19.06 -2.33
CA SER A 161 24.83 -19.25 -2.19
C SER A 161 25.24 -20.48 -3.01
N MET A 162 26.24 -20.27 -3.88
CA MET A 162 27.15 -21.32 -4.34
C MET A 162 27.85 -21.98 -3.15
#